data_AF-A0AB36J3A6-F1
#
_entry.id   AF-A0AB36J3A6-F1
#
_cell.length_a   1.000
_cell.length_b   1.000
_cell.length_c   1.000
_cell.angle_alpha   90.00
_cell.angle_beta   90.00
_cell.angle_gamma   90.00
#
_symmetry.space_group_name_H-M   'P 1'
#
loop_
_entity.id
_entity.type
_entity.pdbx_description
1 polymer ?
#
loop_
_entity_poly.entity_id
_entity_poly.type
_entity_poly.pdbx_seq_one_letter_code
_entity_poly.pdbx_strand_id
1 'polypeptide(L)'
;MEEQFYGFCFPEPGGWHTPSVTLNTPEEVYRYTQLHGKTGMFREVRVTDSGDSIIVQMIDGQYVWPEEWKQLNKGDGENEAGKTADATAEGNDPGQSA
;
A
#
# COMPACT_ATOMS: atom_id res chain seq x y z
N MET A 1 -25.58 -9.18 -1.14
CA MET A 1 -24.95 -9.14 -2.46
C MET A 1 -23.51 -9.53 -2.21
N GLU A 2 -23.01 -10.55 -2.89
CA GLU A 2 -21.58 -10.90 -2.76
C GLU A 2 -20.76 -9.79 -3.40
N GLU A 3 -19.71 -9.36 -2.72
CA GLU A 3 -18.83 -8.30 -3.21
C GLU A 3 -18.08 -8.82 -4.44
N GLN A 4 -18.15 -8.10 -5.56
CA GLN A 4 -17.55 -8.53 -6.82
C GLN A 4 -16.62 -7.45 -7.36
N PHE A 5 -15.47 -7.90 -7.86
CA PHE A 5 -14.40 -7.04 -8.31
C PHE A 5 -14.09 -7.26 -9.79
N TYR A 6 -13.55 -6.23 -10.43
CA TYR A 6 -13.23 -6.24 -11.85
C TYR A 6 -11.81 -5.79 -12.07
N GLY A 7 -10.96 -6.71 -12.55
CA GLY A 7 -9.57 -6.45 -12.86
C GLY A 7 -9.37 -6.01 -14.31
N PHE A 8 -8.50 -5.02 -14.52
CA PHE A 8 -8.16 -4.43 -15.81
C PHE A 8 -6.64 -4.30 -15.94
N CYS A 9 -6.12 -4.58 -17.13
CA CYS A 9 -4.70 -4.42 -17.44
C CYS A 9 -4.53 -3.29 -18.47
N PHE A 10 -3.58 -2.39 -18.19
CA PHE A 10 -3.27 -1.21 -19.00
C PHE A 10 -1.80 -1.26 -19.43
N PRO A 11 -1.49 -1.28 -20.74
CA PRO A 11 -0.11 -1.18 -21.21
C PRO A 11 0.56 0.12 -20.76
N GLU A 12 -0.17 1.24 -20.81
CA GLU A 12 0.25 2.55 -20.31
C GLU A 12 -0.80 3.08 -19.30
N PRO A 13 -0.38 3.75 -18.21
CA PRO A 13 -1.31 4.22 -17.19
C PRO A 13 -2.38 5.17 -17.76
N GLY A 14 -3.65 4.95 -17.39
CA GLY A 14 -4.79 5.74 -17.83
C GLY A 14 -5.17 5.59 -19.32
N GLY A 15 -4.48 4.72 -20.06
CA GLY A 15 -4.72 4.48 -21.47
C GLY A 15 -5.81 3.45 -21.77
N TRP A 16 -5.70 2.81 -22.93
CA TRP A 16 -6.54 1.66 -23.29
C TRP A 16 -6.31 0.49 -22.32
N HIS A 17 -7.36 -0.28 -22.05
CA HIS A 17 -7.29 -1.46 -21.20
C HIS A 17 -7.90 -2.69 -21.86
N THR A 18 -7.48 -3.86 -21.38
CA THR A 18 -8.13 -5.13 -21.69
C THR A 18 -9.58 -5.15 -21.21
N PRO A 19 -10.46 -6.02 -21.74
CA PRO A 19 -11.72 -6.35 -21.10
C PRO A 19 -11.51 -6.74 -19.63
N SER A 20 -12.52 -6.52 -18.80
CA SER A 20 -12.46 -6.86 -17.37
C SER A 20 -12.40 -8.36 -17.15
N VAL A 21 -11.70 -8.75 -16.09
CA VAL A 21 -11.77 -10.08 -15.49
C VAL A 21 -12.52 -9.98 -14.18
N THR A 22 -13.55 -10.81 -14.01
CA THR A 22 -14.29 -10.91 -12.75
C THR A 22 -13.46 -11.63 -11.69
N LEU A 23 -13.35 -11.03 -10.51
CA LEU A 23 -12.63 -11.55 -9.35
C LEU A 23 -13.60 -11.55 -8.16
N ASN A 24 -13.68 -12.67 -7.45
CA ASN A 24 -14.72 -12.93 -6.44
C ASN A 24 -14.20 -12.87 -5.01
N THR A 25 -12.87 -12.88 -4.82
CA THR A 25 -12.27 -12.82 -3.48
C THR A 25 -11.07 -11.87 -3.43
N PRO A 26 -10.73 -11.33 -2.24
CA PRO A 26 -9.51 -10.54 -2.06
C PRO A 26 -8.23 -11.28 -2.47
N GLU A 27 -8.17 -12.60 -2.30
CA GLU A 27 -7.03 -13.42 -2.73
C GLU A 27 -6.89 -13.45 -4.26
N GLU A 28 -8.01 -13.50 -5.00
CA GLU A 28 -8.01 -13.40 -6.46
C GLU A 28 -7.50 -12.02 -6.91
N VAL A 29 -7.94 -10.94 -6.25
CA VAL A 29 -7.43 -9.57 -6.46
C VAL A 29 -5.92 -9.50 -6.24
N TYR A 30 -5.43 -10.04 -5.13
CA TYR A 30 -4.00 -10.07 -4.84
C TYR A 30 -3.23 -10.85 -5.91
N ARG A 31 -3.65 -12.08 -6.23
CA ARG A 31 -2.96 -12.90 -7.24
C ARG A 31 -2.98 -12.27 -8.62
N TYR A 32 -4.12 -11.68 -9.02
CA TYR A 32 -4.27 -10.99 -10.30
C TYR A 32 -3.30 -9.81 -10.42
N THR A 33 -3.22 -8.96 -9.40
CA THR A 33 -2.30 -7.80 -9.38
C THR A 33 -0.85 -8.23 -9.34
N GLN A 34 -0.49 -9.27 -8.58
CA GLN A 34 0.87 -9.83 -8.57
C GLN A 34 1.25 -10.41 -9.93
N LEU A 35 0.34 -11.16 -10.57
CA LEU A 35 0.60 -11.80 -11.86
C LEU A 35 0.82 -10.76 -12.95
N HIS A 36 -0.08 -9.78 -13.08
CA HIS A 36 -0.02 -8.86 -14.21
C HIS A 36 0.91 -7.67 -13.96
N GLY A 37 0.90 -7.10 -12.77
CA GLY A 37 1.64 -5.87 -12.46
C GLY A 37 3.15 -6.07 -12.32
N LYS A 38 3.63 -7.30 -12.09
CA LYS A 38 5.07 -7.60 -11.96
C LYS A 38 5.72 -8.12 -13.23
N THR A 39 4.96 -8.38 -14.30
CA THR A 39 5.50 -8.90 -15.56
C THR A 39 6.24 -7.85 -16.38
N GLY A 40 5.98 -6.56 -16.14
CA GLY A 40 6.48 -5.46 -16.97
C GLY A 40 5.73 -5.30 -18.30
N MET A 41 4.76 -6.16 -18.61
CA MET A 41 3.92 -6.04 -19.81
C MET A 41 2.83 -4.98 -19.66
N PHE A 42 2.29 -4.83 -18.45
CA PHE A 42 1.29 -3.84 -18.11
C PHE A 42 1.86 -2.90 -17.06
N ARG A 43 1.94 -1.62 -17.40
CA ARG A 43 2.42 -0.59 -16.47
C ARG A 43 1.37 -0.23 -15.44
N GLU A 44 0.09 -0.45 -15.72
CA GLU A 44 -0.96 -0.30 -14.73
C GLU A 44 -1.85 -1.55 -14.67
N VAL A 45 -2.15 -1.99 -13.45
CA VAL A 45 -3.21 -2.94 -13.15
C VAL A 45 -4.17 -2.28 -12.18
N ARG A 46 -5.45 -2.26 -12.54
CA ARG A 46 -6.51 -1.62 -11.76
C ARG A 46 -7.56 -2.65 -11.40
N VAL A 47 -8.09 -2.56 -10.21
CA VAL A 47 -9.23 -3.34 -9.77
C VAL A 47 -10.30 -2.40 -9.26
N THR A 48 -11.53 -2.57 -9.73
CA THR A 48 -12.69 -1.83 -9.29
C THR A 48 -13.70 -2.72 -8.57
N ASP A 49 -14.58 -2.12 -7.80
CA ASP A 49 -15.80 -2.76 -7.30
C ASP A 49 -16.95 -2.68 -8.34
N SER A 50 -18.13 -3.17 -7.97
CA SER A 50 -19.34 -3.07 -8.80
C SER A 50 -19.84 -1.64 -9.03
N GLY A 51 -19.37 -0.67 -8.25
CA GLY A 51 -19.69 0.74 -8.37
C GLY A 51 -18.69 1.52 -9.23
N ASP A 52 -17.76 0.84 -9.90
CA ASP A 52 -16.67 1.44 -10.68
C ASP A 52 -15.69 2.28 -9.85
N SER A 53 -15.62 2.01 -8.54
CA SER A 53 -14.65 2.64 -7.65
C SER A 53 -13.34 1.86 -7.68
N ILE A 54 -12.21 2.55 -7.86
CA ILE A 54 -10.88 1.92 -7.78
C ILE A 54 -10.61 1.50 -6.33
N ILE A 55 -10.44 0.20 -6.11
CA ILE A 55 -10.13 -0.35 -4.79
C ILE A 55 -8.67 -0.77 -4.66
N VAL A 56 -8.05 -1.16 -5.78
CA VAL A 56 -6.63 -1.51 -5.84
C VAL A 56 -6.06 -0.99 -7.16
N GLN A 57 -4.90 -0.35 -7.08
CA GLN A 57 -4.15 0.08 -8.24
C GLN A 57 -2.68 -0.25 -8.04
N MET A 58 -2.07 -0.83 -9.07
CA MET A 58 -0.65 -1.10 -9.14
C MET A 58 -0.10 -0.38 -10.37
N ILE A 59 0.90 0.48 -10.17
CA ILE A 59 1.61 1.18 -11.25
C ILE A 59 3.09 0.81 -11.18
N ASP A 60 3.66 0.43 -12.34
CA ASP A 60 5.05 0.02 -12.49
C ASP A 60 5.47 -1.03 -11.43
N GLY A 61 4.58 -1.98 -11.15
CA GLY A 61 4.79 -3.08 -10.19
C GLY A 61 4.64 -2.72 -8.72
N GLN A 62 4.21 -1.50 -8.37
CA GLN A 62 4.00 -1.05 -6.99
C GLN A 62 2.56 -0.68 -6.71
N TYR A 63 2.04 -1.06 -5.54
CA TYR A 63 0.72 -0.59 -5.10
C TYR A 63 0.77 0.92 -4.86
N VAL A 64 -0.16 1.65 -5.47
CA VAL A 64 -0.27 3.10 -5.34
C VAL A 64 -1.54 3.47 -4.58
N TRP A 65 -1.45 4.56 -3.84
CA TRP A 65 -2.56 5.18 -3.13
C TRP A 65 -2.63 6.65 -3.57
N PRO A 66 -3.82 7.26 -3.60
CA PRO A 66 -3.93 8.69 -3.86
C PRO A 66 -3.07 9.46 -2.86
N GLU A 67 -2.29 10.42 -3.36
CA GLU A 67 -1.33 11.13 -2.53
C GLU A 67 -2.04 12.00 -1.49
N GLU A 68 -3.26 12.44 -1.79
CA GLU A 68 -4.18 13.14 -0.90
C GLU A 68 -4.55 12.30 0.32
N TRP A 69 -4.58 10.96 0.21
CA TRP A 69 -4.87 10.08 1.34
C TRP A 69 -3.76 10.10 2.40
N LYS A 70 -2.52 10.44 2.03
CA LYS A 70 -1.42 10.60 3.01
C LYS A 70 -1.77 11.65 4.07
N GLN A 71 -2.58 12.64 3.73
CA GLN A 71 -3.00 13.70 4.66
C GLN A 71 -4.12 13.24 5.60
N LEU A 72 -4.97 12.32 5.14
CA LEU A 72 -6.09 11.74 5.90
C LEU A 72 -5.65 10.63 6.86
N ASN A 73 -4.51 10.01 6.62
CA ASN A 73 -3.90 8.97 7.46
C ASN A 73 -3.05 9.51 8.63
N LYS A 74 -3.02 10.83 8.85
CA LYS A 74 -2.46 11.41 10.09
C LYS A 74 -3.40 11.03 11.22
N GLY A 75 -3.09 9.92 11.90
CA GLY A 75 -3.91 9.40 12.99
C GLY A 75 -4.17 10.47 14.06
N ASP A 76 -5.28 10.31 14.79
CA ASP A 76 -5.70 11.10 15.95
C ASP A 76 -4.74 10.95 17.16
N GLY A 77 -3.43 11.09 16.94
CA GLY A 77 -2.38 10.77 17.91
C GLY A 77 -1.15 11.66 17.82
N GLU A 78 -1.20 12.78 17.12
CA GLU A 78 -0.22 13.87 17.28
C GLU A 78 -0.80 14.93 18.22
N ASN A 79 -0.79 14.65 19.53
CA ASN A 79 -0.77 15.70 20.54
C ASN A 79 0.10 15.29 21.72
N GLU A 80 1.31 15.87 21.71
CA GLU A 80 2.17 16.30 22.81
C GLU A 80 2.25 15.50 24.12
N ALA A 81 3.46 15.02 24.45
CA ALA A 81 4.26 15.54 25.58
C ALA A 81 5.36 14.55 25.97
N GLY A 82 6.61 15.00 25.90
CA GLY A 82 7.75 14.22 26.38
C GLY A 82 9.08 14.96 26.33
N LYS A 83 9.07 16.29 26.54
CA LYS A 83 10.29 17.01 26.88
C LYS A 83 10.47 16.91 28.39
N THR A 84 11.32 16.00 28.85
CA THR A 84 12.04 16.16 30.12
C THR A 84 13.50 15.80 29.89
N ALA A 85 14.31 16.84 29.88
CA ALA A 85 15.70 16.72 30.30
C ALA A 85 15.70 16.45 31.81
N ASP A 86 16.50 15.49 32.28
CA ASP A 86 17.37 15.76 33.42
C ASP A 86 18.53 14.74 33.45
N ALA A 87 19.72 15.26 33.75
CA ALA A 87 20.97 14.55 33.88
C ALA A 87 21.22 14.20 35.35
N THR A 88 21.77 13.01 35.64
CA THR A 88 22.56 12.69 36.85
C THR A 88 23.16 11.30 36.63
N ALA A 89 24.47 11.12 36.42
CA ALA A 89 25.64 11.24 37.31
C ALA A 89 26.07 9.89 37.92
N GLU A 90 27.28 9.48 37.51
CA GLU A 90 28.34 8.72 38.23
C GLU A 90 28.11 7.32 38.84
N GLY A 91 28.93 6.36 38.37
CA GLY A 91 29.82 5.54 39.22
C GLY A 91 29.50 4.05 39.40
N ASN A 92 30.27 3.14 38.78
CA ASN A 92 31.41 2.39 39.40
C ASN A 92 31.72 1.03 38.69
N ASP A 93 33.01 0.71 38.60
CA ASP A 93 33.69 -0.47 38.00
C ASP A 93 33.32 -1.83 38.66
N PRO A 94 33.42 -2.99 37.95
CA PRO A 94 34.60 -3.84 38.21
C PRO A 94 35.13 -4.62 36.98
N GLY A 95 36.43 -4.49 36.70
CA GLY A 95 37.35 -5.65 36.64
C GLY A 95 37.47 -6.53 35.37
N GLN A 96 38.72 -6.60 34.89
CA GLN A 96 39.44 -7.71 34.21
C GLN A 96 39.10 -8.09 32.76
N SER A 97 40.06 -7.84 31.85
CA SER A 97 40.89 -8.90 31.22
C SER A 97 41.83 -8.31 30.15
N ALA A 98 43.15 -8.32 30.44
CA ALA A 98 44.25 -8.58 29.50
C ALA A 98 45.59 -8.53 30.28
#